data_AF-A0A7W0J4H7-F1
#
_entry.id   AF-A0A7W0J4H7-F1
#
_cell.length_a   1.000
_cell.length_b   1.000
_cell.length_c   1.000
_cell.angle_alpha   90.00
_cell.angle_beta   90.00
_cell.angle_gamma   90.00
#
_symmetry.space_group_name_H-M   'P 1'
#
loop_
_entity.id
_entity.type
_entity.pdbx_description
1 polymer ?
#
loop_
_entity_poly.entity_id
_entity_poly.type
_entity_poly.pdbx_seq_one_letter_code
_entity_poly.pdbx_strand_id
1 'polypeptide(L)'
;ATSSAWKNMLSIGGTPSYTSPQRLEGDIASDTDIYAAGVILYEMLTGALPYKVEDVLAFTRGKLPALKASMPSLRNSSISPKLENVIMRAISPEKKDRFVSATAFGYAVATAAKNSLNYKKRNVDWLLIVVLILLISAAFIASQFYILFHG
;
A
#
# COMPACT_ATOMS: atom_id res chain seq x y z
N ALA A 1 33.19 7.24 -12.87
CA ALA A 1 32.65 7.38 -11.50
C ALA A 1 31.72 6.22 -11.05
N THR A 2 31.46 5.19 -11.87
CA THR A 2 30.56 4.07 -11.53
C THR A 2 31.18 2.99 -10.63
N SER A 3 32.45 3.06 -10.24
CA SER A 3 33.09 1.95 -9.51
C SER A 3 32.76 1.87 -8.02
N SER A 4 32.44 2.96 -7.32
CA SER A 4 32.35 2.95 -5.85
C SER A 4 31.01 2.42 -5.35
N ALA A 5 29.88 2.88 -5.88
CA ALA A 5 28.55 2.44 -5.43
C ALA A 5 28.32 0.94 -5.68
N TRP A 6 28.73 0.43 -6.85
CA TRP A 6 28.64 -1.00 -7.15
C TRP A 6 29.58 -1.85 -6.28
N LYS A 7 30.81 -1.37 -6.00
CA LYS A 7 31.72 -2.02 -5.05
C LYS A 7 31.15 -2.03 -3.63
N ASN A 8 30.54 -0.94 -3.19
CA ASN A 8 29.89 -0.85 -1.89
C ASN A 8 28.71 -1.82 -1.82
N MET A 9 27.93 -1.97 -2.89
CA MET A 9 26.81 -2.93 -2.95
C MET A 9 27.28 -4.39 -2.76
N LEU A 10 28.40 -4.77 -3.39
CA LEU A 10 29.04 -6.09 -3.22
C LEU A 10 29.60 -6.29 -1.81
N SER A 11 30.10 -5.21 -1.18
CA SER A 11 30.72 -5.22 0.15
C SER A 11 29.70 -5.21 1.31
N ILE A 12 28.58 -4.49 1.13
CA ILE A 12 27.58 -4.26 2.18
C ILE A 12 26.80 -5.53 2.53
N GLY A 13 26.72 -6.52 1.63
CA GLY A 13 25.99 -7.77 1.85
C GLY A 13 24.49 -7.52 2.05
N GLY A 14 23.72 -7.56 0.97
CA GLY A 14 22.27 -7.40 1.02
C GLY A 14 21.64 -7.51 -0.36
N THR A 15 20.31 -7.58 -0.42
CA THR A 15 19.57 -7.55 -1.68
C THR A 15 19.42 -6.08 -2.12
N PRO A 16 20.03 -5.67 -3.26
CA PRO A 16 20.13 -4.26 -3.67
C PRO A 16 18.81 -3.50 -3.71
N SER A 17 17.73 -4.21 -4.05
CA SER A 17 16.38 -3.67 -4.20
C SER A 17 15.80 -3.02 -2.94
N TYR A 18 16.29 -3.37 -1.75
CA TYR A 18 15.79 -2.85 -0.46
C TYR A 18 16.75 -1.86 0.19
N THR A 19 17.90 -1.61 -0.42
CA THR A 19 18.94 -0.78 0.17
C THR A 19 18.65 0.70 -0.07
N SER A 20 18.66 1.52 0.99
CA SER A 20 18.51 2.97 0.85
C SER A 20 19.72 3.59 0.12
N PRO A 21 19.54 4.66 -0.66
CA PRO A 21 20.63 5.31 -1.39
C PRO A 21 21.84 5.67 -0.51
N GLN A 22 21.61 6.23 0.67
CA GLN A 22 22.70 6.69 1.55
C GLN A 22 23.50 5.54 2.16
N ARG A 23 22.88 4.36 2.33
CA ARG A 23 23.59 3.15 2.76
C ARG A 23 24.67 2.77 1.74
N LEU A 24 24.41 2.96 0.44
CA LEU A 24 25.40 2.72 -0.63
C LEU A 24 26.52 3.78 -0.65
N GLU A 25 26.26 4.95 -0.08
CA GLU A 25 27.25 6.03 0.13
C GLU A 25 28.05 5.85 1.43
N GLY A 26 27.68 4.87 2.27
CA GLY A 26 28.33 4.59 3.55
C GLY A 26 27.72 5.31 4.76
N ASP A 27 26.62 6.03 4.59
CA ASP A 27 25.92 6.77 5.64
C ASP A 27 24.77 5.93 6.23
N ILE A 28 25.06 5.31 7.38
CA ILE A 28 24.20 4.37 8.09
C ILE A 28 23.51 5.10 9.25
N ALA A 29 22.19 5.16 9.21
CA ALA A 29 21.37 5.73 10.28
C ALA A 29 20.04 4.95 10.40
N SER A 30 19.29 5.19 11.47
CA SER A 30 18.02 4.50 11.73
C SER A 30 16.96 4.66 10.62
N ASP A 31 17.10 5.68 9.79
CA ASP A 31 16.22 5.94 8.65
C ASP A 31 16.47 5.01 7.46
N THR A 32 17.63 4.32 7.38
CA THR A 32 17.90 3.31 6.36
C THR A 32 17.01 2.08 6.54
N ASP A 33 16.75 1.70 7.78
CA ASP A 33 15.87 0.58 8.10
C ASP A 33 14.40 0.94 7.84
N ILE A 34 14.02 2.21 8.04
CA ILE A 34 12.68 2.72 7.68
C ILE A 34 12.45 2.61 6.17
N TYR A 35 13.46 2.97 5.37
CA TYR A 35 13.38 2.82 3.91
C TYR A 35 13.18 1.35 3.52
N ALA A 36 14.03 0.45 4.04
CA ALA A 36 13.94 -0.98 3.74
C ALA A 36 12.58 -1.57 4.13
N ALA A 37 12.08 -1.26 5.33
CA ALA A 37 10.77 -1.68 5.78
C ALA A 37 9.63 -1.10 4.92
N GLY A 38 9.77 0.15 4.45
CA GLY A 38 8.84 0.76 3.49
C GLY A 38 8.81 0.03 2.14
N VAL A 39 9.97 -0.36 1.61
CA VAL A 39 10.07 -1.13 0.37
C VAL A 39 9.43 -2.52 0.53
N ILE A 40 9.69 -3.20 1.64
CA ILE A 40 9.08 -4.50 1.94
C ILE A 40 7.55 -4.36 2.03
N LEU A 41 7.05 -3.34 2.73
CA LEU A 41 5.62 -3.08 2.82
C LEU A 41 4.98 -2.79 1.46
N TYR A 42 5.66 -2.00 0.61
CA TYR A 42 5.23 -1.75 -0.75
C TYR A 42 5.10 -3.06 -1.54
N GLU A 43 6.13 -3.91 -1.48
CA GLU A 43 6.17 -5.17 -2.22
C GLU A 43 5.10 -6.15 -1.72
N MET A 44 4.94 -6.30 -0.41
CA MET A 44 3.89 -7.15 0.17
C MET A 44 2.48 -6.76 -0.29
N LEU A 45 2.23 -5.45 -0.50
CA LEU A 45 0.90 -4.94 -0.86
C LEU A 45 0.65 -4.87 -2.37
N THR A 46 1.71 -4.83 -3.18
CA THR A 46 1.60 -4.63 -4.64
C THR A 46 2.14 -5.80 -5.47
N GLY A 47 2.89 -6.71 -4.86
CA GLY A 47 3.60 -7.80 -5.53
C GLY A 47 4.77 -7.36 -6.40
N ALA A 48 5.22 -6.10 -6.29
CA ALA A 48 6.29 -5.54 -7.11
C ALA A 48 7.16 -4.59 -6.29
N LEU A 49 8.39 -4.34 -6.74
CA LEU A 49 9.27 -3.35 -6.11
C LEU A 49 8.91 -1.91 -6.54
N PRO A 50 9.12 -0.90 -5.68
CA PRO A 50 8.85 0.49 -6.00
C PRO A 50 9.87 1.10 -6.99
N TYR A 51 11.11 0.61 -6.95
CA TYR A 51 12.24 1.06 -7.76
C TYR A 51 13.00 -0.15 -8.30
N LYS A 52 13.61 0.00 -9.48
CA LYS A 52 14.59 -0.97 -9.96
C LYS A 52 15.95 -0.70 -9.31
N VAL A 53 16.83 -1.70 -9.31
CA VAL A 53 18.19 -1.55 -8.75
C VAL A 53 18.95 -0.42 -9.42
N GLU A 54 18.77 -0.23 -10.73
CA GLU A 54 19.41 0.84 -11.50
C GLU A 54 18.94 2.23 -11.05
N ASP A 55 17.66 2.36 -10.65
CA ASP A 55 17.11 3.62 -10.13
C ASP A 55 17.70 3.94 -8.75
N VAL A 56 17.85 2.92 -7.90
CA VAL A 56 18.48 3.07 -6.57
C VAL A 56 19.92 3.58 -6.70
N LEU A 57 20.66 3.05 -7.67
CA LEU A 57 22.02 3.49 -8.00
C LEU A 57 22.08 4.83 -8.75
N ALA A 58 20.97 5.31 -9.29
CA ALA A 58 20.87 6.65 -9.86
C ALA A 58 20.76 7.70 -8.77
N PHE A 59 20.01 7.42 -7.69
CA PHE A 59 19.88 8.32 -6.53
C PHE A 59 21.24 8.69 -5.94
N THR A 60 22.17 7.74 -5.82
CA THR A 60 23.52 7.99 -5.26
C THR A 60 24.41 8.89 -6.11
N ARG A 61 24.01 9.16 -7.36
CA ARG A 61 24.75 10.01 -8.29
C ARG A 61 24.17 11.42 -8.38
N GLY A 62 23.31 11.81 -7.42
CA GLY A 62 22.60 13.09 -7.45
C GLY A 62 21.59 13.20 -8.60
N LYS A 63 21.41 12.13 -9.37
CA LYS A 63 20.31 12.01 -10.32
C LYS A 63 19.10 11.52 -9.52
N LEU A 64 18.42 12.45 -8.84
CA LEU A 64 17.02 12.22 -8.49
C LEU A 64 16.31 12.03 -9.84
N PRO A 65 15.98 10.79 -10.24
CA PRO A 65 15.30 10.61 -11.50
C PRO A 65 13.94 11.28 -11.36
N ALA A 66 13.40 11.75 -12.48
CA ALA A 66 11.97 12.07 -12.55
C ALA A 66 11.07 10.83 -12.27
N LEU A 67 11.67 9.64 -12.04
CA LEU A 67 10.98 8.44 -11.57
C LEU A 67 10.46 8.65 -10.15
N LYS A 68 9.20 9.07 -10.08
CA LYS A 68 8.37 8.82 -8.92
C LYS A 68 8.19 7.31 -8.80
N ALA A 69 8.37 6.75 -7.60
CA ALA A 69 7.85 5.41 -7.32
C ALA A 69 6.41 5.33 -7.82
N SER A 70 6.07 4.23 -8.48
CA SER A 70 4.68 4.01 -8.89
C SER A 70 3.80 4.07 -7.66
N MET A 71 2.70 4.81 -7.73
CA MET A 71 1.74 4.84 -6.64
C MET A 71 1.25 3.41 -6.36
N PRO A 72 1.36 2.90 -5.11
CA PRO A 72 0.87 1.58 -4.74
C PRO A 72 -0.57 1.30 -5.20
N SER A 73 -1.44 2.31 -5.13
CA SER A 73 -2.84 2.25 -5.53
C SER A 73 -3.05 1.92 -7.01
N LEU A 74 -2.08 2.24 -7.89
CA LEU A 74 -2.12 1.87 -9.31
C LEU A 74 -1.97 0.36 -9.52
N ARG A 75 -1.35 -0.34 -8.57
CA ARG A 75 -1.16 -1.80 -8.61
C ARG A 75 -2.22 -2.53 -7.79
N ASN A 76 -2.62 -1.94 -6.67
CA ASN A 76 -3.64 -2.49 -5.79
C ASN A 76 -4.58 -1.38 -5.32
N SER A 77 -5.74 -1.27 -5.98
CA SER A 77 -6.76 -0.27 -5.68
C SER A 77 -7.40 -0.40 -4.29
N SER A 78 -7.13 -1.50 -3.57
CA SER A 78 -7.58 -1.67 -2.19
C SER A 78 -6.71 -0.90 -1.18
N ILE A 79 -5.54 -0.40 -1.60
CA ILE A 79 -4.66 0.40 -0.75
C ILE A 79 -5.29 1.79 -0.57
N SER A 80 -5.60 2.13 0.67
CA SER A 80 -6.16 3.45 0.98
C SER A 80 -5.15 4.58 0.71
N PRO A 81 -5.60 5.80 0.34
CA PRO A 81 -4.72 6.95 0.16
C PRO A 81 -3.86 7.29 1.40
N LYS A 82 -4.38 7.01 2.61
CA LYS A 82 -3.63 7.20 3.86
C LYS A 82 -2.44 6.25 3.95
N LEU A 83 -2.66 4.97 3.64
CA LEU A 83 -1.60 3.96 3.68
C LEU A 83 -0.58 4.18 2.56
N GLU A 84 -1.05 4.56 1.37
CA GLU A 84 -0.19 4.96 0.27
C GLU A 84 0.77 6.10 0.67
N ASN A 85 0.26 7.17 1.28
CA ASN A 85 1.11 8.27 1.74
C ASN A 85 2.16 7.83 2.76
N VAL A 86 1.81 6.92 3.67
CA VAL A 86 2.76 6.36 4.64
C VAL A 86 3.87 5.57 3.94
N ILE A 87 3.51 4.72 2.97
CA ILE A 87 4.47 3.94 2.18
C ILE A 87 5.39 4.87 1.39
N MET A 88 4.82 5.80 0.63
CA MET A 88 5.56 6.74 -0.22
C MET A 88 6.53 7.61 0.59
N ARG A 89 6.12 8.01 1.80
CA ARG A 89 6.99 8.74 2.72
C ARG A 89 8.16 7.89 3.22
N ALA A 90 7.92 6.63 3.57
CA ALA A 90 8.97 5.73 4.06
C ALA A 90 10.03 5.43 2.97
N ILE A 91 9.60 5.27 1.71
CA ILE A 91 10.49 4.98 0.57
C ILE A 91 11.03 6.25 -0.12
N SER A 92 10.96 7.41 0.54
CA SER A 92 11.52 8.62 -0.03
C SER A 92 13.04 8.48 -0.21
N PRO A 93 13.59 8.84 -1.39
CA PRO A 93 15.03 8.88 -1.60
C PRO A 93 15.71 9.82 -0.59
N GLU A 94 15.09 10.97 -0.32
CA GLU A 94 15.56 12.00 0.59
C GLU A 94 15.30 11.62 2.05
N LYS A 95 16.37 11.51 2.86
CA LYS A 95 16.30 11.16 4.30
C LYS A 95 15.33 12.06 5.07
N LYS A 96 15.40 13.37 4.81
CA LYS A 96 14.61 14.42 5.48
C LYS A 96 13.09 14.27 5.28
N ASP A 97 12.67 13.61 4.21
CA ASP A 97 11.26 13.44 3.89
C ASP A 97 10.66 12.20 4.58
N ARG A 98 11.51 11.31 5.13
CA ARG A 98 11.07 10.09 5.81
C ARG A 98 10.53 10.37 7.22
N PHE A 99 10.22 9.27 7.91
CA PHE A 99 9.87 9.31 9.33
C PHE A 99 11.11 9.52 10.19
N VAL A 100 10.97 10.34 11.23
CA VAL A 100 12.05 10.63 12.18
C VAL A 100 12.47 9.41 13.00
N SER A 101 11.60 8.40 13.13
CA SER A 101 11.89 7.19 13.88
C SER A 101 11.04 6.00 13.41
N ALA A 102 11.52 4.80 13.70
CA ALA A 102 10.78 3.56 13.45
C ALA A 102 9.44 3.53 14.19
N THR A 103 9.38 4.07 15.41
CA THR A 103 8.13 4.21 16.18
C THR A 103 7.13 5.11 15.46
N ALA A 104 7.57 6.24 14.92
CA ALA A 104 6.69 7.15 14.17
C ALA A 104 6.17 6.48 12.89
N PHE A 105 7.02 5.72 12.20
CA PHE A 105 6.63 4.92 11.04
C PHE A 105 5.59 3.85 11.41
N GLY A 106 5.86 3.03 12.42
CA GLY A 106 4.95 1.97 12.88
C GLY A 106 3.59 2.51 13.32
N TYR A 107 3.57 3.63 14.05
CA TYR A 107 2.34 4.30 14.44
C TYR A 107 1.53 4.78 13.23
N ALA A 108 2.19 5.37 12.23
CA ALA A 108 1.54 5.82 11.01
C ALA A 108 0.94 4.65 10.20
N VAL A 109 1.67 3.53 10.09
CA VAL A 109 1.18 2.30 9.44
C VAL A 109 -0.04 1.76 10.17
N ALA A 110 0.03 1.59 11.49
CA ALA A 110 -1.08 1.08 12.29
C ALA A 110 -2.34 1.96 12.17
N THR A 111 -2.16 3.28 12.19
CA THR A 111 -3.24 4.26 12.06
C THR A 111 -3.87 4.25 10.67
N ALA A 112 -3.06 4.14 9.61
CA ALA A 112 -3.55 4.02 8.25
C ALA A 112 -4.28 2.69 8.02
N ALA A 113 -3.74 1.59 8.55
CA ALA A 113 -4.31 0.25 8.42
C ALA A 113 -5.65 0.09 9.15
N LYS A 114 -5.83 0.70 10.32
CA LYS A 114 -7.11 0.67 11.06
C LYS A 114 -8.26 1.23 10.23
N ASN A 115 -7.99 2.25 9.42
CA ASN A 115 -8.99 2.84 8.52
C ASN A 115 -9.31 1.93 7.32
N SER A 116 -8.36 1.14 6.84
CA SER A 116 -8.58 0.14 5.79
C SER A 116 -9.21 -1.16 6.30
N LEU A 117 -9.07 -1.51 7.58
CA LEU A 117 -9.79 -2.67 8.15
C LEU A 117 -11.29 -2.40 8.34
N ASN A 118 -11.68 -1.12 8.48
CA ASN A 118 -13.08 -0.69 8.42
C ASN A 118 -13.67 -0.68 6.98
N TYR A 119 -12.89 -1.04 5.96
CA TYR A 119 -13.26 -0.98 4.54
C TYR A 119 -14.15 -2.15 4.07
N LYS A 120 -14.47 -3.12 4.94
CA LYS A 120 -15.37 -4.24 4.59
C LYS A 120 -16.62 -4.29 5.47
N LYS A 121 -17.28 -3.16 5.69
CA LYS A 121 -18.71 -3.17 6.02
C LYS A 121 -19.49 -3.23 4.70
N ARG A 122 -19.57 -4.43 4.10
CA ARG A 122 -20.36 -4.65 2.88
C ARG A 122 -21.83 -4.33 3.16
N ASN A 123 -22.44 -3.52 2.30
CA ASN A 123 -23.87 -3.17 2.32
C ASN A 123 -24.74 -4.43 2.36
N VAL A 124 -25.45 -4.62 3.47
CA VAL A 124 -26.56 -5.56 3.60
C VAL A 124 -27.83 -5.08 2.88
N ASP A 125 -27.76 -3.95 2.17
CA ASP A 125 -28.89 -3.33 1.46
C ASP A 125 -29.52 -4.27 0.41
N TRP A 126 -28.72 -5.09 -0.27
CA TRP A 126 -29.27 -6.07 -1.22
C TRP A 126 -30.12 -7.15 -0.52
N LEU A 127 -29.75 -7.57 0.70
CA LEU A 127 -30.57 -8.53 1.45
C LEU A 127 -31.95 -7.94 1.80
N LEU A 128 -32.00 -6.64 2.10
CA LEU A 128 -33.28 -5.95 2.33
C LEU A 128 -34.13 -5.91 1.06
N ILE A 129 -33.51 -5.68 -0.11
CA ILE A 129 -34.21 -5.72 -1.40
C ILE A 129 -34.78 -7.12 -1.67
N VAL A 130 -34.02 -8.19 -1.41
CA VAL A 130 -34.48 -9.58 -1.60
C VAL A 130 -35.65 -9.91 -0.67
N VAL A 131 -35.55 -9.54 0.62
CA VAL A 131 -36.63 -9.75 1.59
C VAL A 131 -37.90 -9.00 1.18
N LEU A 132 -37.77 -7.76 0.71
CA LEU A 132 -38.90 -6.96 0.24
C LEU A 132 -39.59 -7.63 -0.98
N ILE A 133 -38.82 -8.14 -1.94
CA ILE A 133 -39.37 -8.87 -3.10
C ILE A 133 -40.11 -10.15 -2.66
N LEU A 134 -39.57 -10.89 -1.68
CA LEU A 134 -40.24 -12.08 -1.13
C LEU A 134 -41.56 -11.75 -0.42
N LEU A 135 -41.60 -10.64 0.32
CA LEU A 135 -42.84 -10.19 0.98
C LEU A 135 -43.90 -9.75 -0.02
N ILE A 136 -43.51 -9.00 -1.06
CA ILE A 136 -44.43 -8.55 -2.11
C ILE A 136 -44.99 -9.75 -2.89
N SER A 137 -44.13 -10.70 -3.26
CA SER A 137 -44.57 -11.92 -3.98
C SER A 137 -45.49 -12.78 -3.12
N ALA A 138 -45.19 -12.97 -1.84
CA ALA A 138 -46.06 -13.70 -0.90
C ALA A 138 -47.44 -13.03 -0.75
N ALA A 139 -47.48 -11.70 -0.61
CA ALA A 139 -48.72 -10.93 -0.53
C ALA A 139 -49.54 -11.03 -1.82
N PHE A 140 -48.90 -10.99 -2.99
CA PHE A 140 -49.56 -11.16 -4.27
C PHE A 140 -50.19 -12.54 -4.42
N ILE A 141 -49.46 -13.61 -4.06
CA ILE A 141 -49.96 -14.99 -4.09
C ILE A 141 -51.16 -15.14 -3.15
N ALA A 142 -51.06 -14.61 -1.92
CA ALA A 142 -52.15 -14.64 -0.95
C ALA A 142 -53.40 -13.90 -1.47
N SER A 143 -53.21 -12.75 -2.13
CA SER A 143 -54.30 -11.98 -2.74
C SER A 143 -54.98 -12.73 -3.88
N GLN A 144 -54.22 -13.36 -4.79
CA GLN A 144 -54.78 -14.16 -5.89
C GLN A 144 -55.55 -15.38 -5.35
N PHE A 145 -55.01 -16.06 -4.34
CA PHE A 145 -55.67 -17.19 -3.70
C PHE A 145 -56.97 -16.78 -3.00
N TYR A 146 -56.98 -15.66 -2.28
CA TYR A 146 -58.18 -15.15 -1.63
C TYR A 146 -59.32 -14.89 -2.64
N ILE A 147 -59.01 -14.25 -3.77
CA ILE A 147 -59.99 -13.98 -4.84
C ILE A 147 -60.56 -15.28 -5.43
N LEU A 148 -59.72 -16.30 -5.64
CA LEU A 148 -60.16 -17.58 -6.22
C LEU A 148 -61.10 -18.39 -5.31
N PHE A 149 -60.98 -18.26 -3.98
CA PHE A 149 -61.76 -19.07 -3.04
C PHE A 149 -62.98 -18.37 -2.45
N HIS A 150 -63.06 -17.04 -2.55
CA HIS A 150 -64.15 -16.24 -1.99
C HIS A 150 -64.89 -15.39 -3.03
N GLY A 151 -64.54 -15.51 -4.32
CA GLY A 151 -65.20 -14.89 -5.46
C GLY A 151 -66.16 -15.81 -6.19
#